data_AF-A0A2E9AEQ3-F1
#
_entry.id   AF-A0A2E9AEQ3-F1
#
_cell.length_a   1.000
_cell.length_b   1.000
_cell.length_c   1.000
_cell.angle_alpha   90.00
_cell.angle_beta   90.00
_cell.angle_gamma   90.00
#
_symmetry.space_group_name_H-M   'P 1'
#
loop_
_entity.id
_entity.type
_entity.pdbx_description
1 polymer ?
#
loop_
_entity_poly.entity_id
_entity_poly.type
_entity_poly.pdbx_seq_one_letter_code
_entity_poly.pdbx_strand_id
1 'polypeptide(L)'
;MNRLTAPSQQSKLSKKLVPTSLILLGIVLVVLMPLAIWVAYGPMTNQTSTKAIGSSNNIVFPLMSAGLMTTFSIAVLNRYLSSKKMYFFFWGTGLLMFSMVSLSEIYLSIQWNRWAFFSWYFFGAVLNAAWIGQGTIYLLFSRKWVRFTVPVLLFGSLAALIIMLQTMPMLDVSKFSNNIAISEQYRDIMPTPSKGGVIRLLTPIFNIYGAIALIGGAVWSAYLFWRKKVLPNRVIGNILIAIGATIVSAASILTRMGYGNWWYLGELLSATLLFAGFILASRKTYIQFAHREVKLVSNTSNNYINE
;
A
#
# COMPACT_ATOMS: atom_id res chain seq x y z
N MET A 1 -12.32 -48.28 -3.21
CA MET A 1 -13.53 -47.45 -2.96
C MET A 1 -13.17 -45.97 -3.10
N ASN A 2 -13.48 -45.38 -4.27
CA ASN A 2 -13.26 -43.96 -4.54
C ASN A 2 -14.35 -43.13 -3.86
N ARG A 3 -14.07 -42.54 -2.69
CA ARG A 3 -14.90 -41.44 -2.18
C ARG A 3 -14.61 -40.21 -3.02
N LEU A 4 -15.39 -40.01 -4.08
CA LEU A 4 -15.58 -38.69 -4.70
C LEU A 4 -16.23 -37.79 -3.64
N THR A 5 -15.41 -37.10 -2.87
CA THR A 5 -15.89 -36.08 -1.93
C THR A 5 -16.48 -34.95 -2.75
N ALA A 6 -17.77 -34.66 -2.52
CA ALA A 6 -18.43 -33.51 -3.11
C ALA A 6 -17.58 -32.25 -2.82
N PRO A 7 -17.44 -31.32 -3.80
CA PRO A 7 -16.63 -30.13 -3.58
C PRO A 7 -17.15 -29.38 -2.35
N SER A 8 -16.29 -29.14 -1.35
CA SER A 8 -16.66 -28.42 -0.13
C SER A 8 -17.36 -27.10 -0.48
N GLN A 9 -18.29 -26.63 0.35
CA GLN A 9 -19.05 -25.39 0.10
C GLN A 9 -18.12 -24.18 -0.17
N GLN A 10 -16.94 -24.19 0.45
CA GLN A 10 -15.84 -23.24 0.22
C GLN A 10 -15.27 -23.28 -1.22
N SER A 11 -15.23 -24.46 -1.85
CA SER A 11 -14.76 -24.63 -3.24
C SER A 11 -15.77 -24.12 -4.29
N LYS A 12 -17.08 -24.20 -4.00
CA LYS A 12 -18.12 -23.63 -4.87
C LYS A 12 -18.15 -22.10 -4.77
N LEU A 13 -18.05 -21.58 -3.55
CA LEU A 13 -18.04 -20.14 -3.29
C LEU A 13 -16.83 -19.45 -3.93
N SER A 14 -15.62 -20.03 -3.77
CA SER A 14 -14.40 -19.50 -4.39
C SER A 14 -14.39 -19.54 -5.93
N LYS A 15 -15.06 -20.52 -6.56
CA LYS A 15 -15.20 -20.59 -8.01
C LYS A 15 -15.99 -19.42 -8.60
N LYS A 16 -16.97 -18.89 -7.87
CA LYS A 16 -17.82 -17.77 -8.33
C LYS A 16 -17.30 -16.42 -7.88
N LEU A 17 -16.85 -16.30 -6.62
CA LEU A 17 -16.39 -15.02 -6.06
C LEU A 17 -15.10 -14.50 -6.69
N VAL A 18 -14.13 -15.38 -6.95
CA VAL A 18 -12.80 -14.94 -7.44
C VAL A 18 -12.88 -14.28 -8.82
N PRO A 19 -13.54 -14.87 -9.84
CA PRO A 19 -13.74 -14.20 -11.13
C PRO A 19 -14.44 -12.84 -10.98
N THR A 20 -15.50 -12.77 -10.19
CA THR A 20 -16.25 -11.53 -9.96
C THR A 20 -15.36 -10.46 -9.32
N SER A 21 -14.57 -10.80 -8.29
CA SER A 21 -13.63 -9.87 -7.67
C SER A 21 -12.55 -9.39 -8.63
N LEU A 22 -11.99 -10.28 -9.47
CA LEU A 22 -10.97 -9.92 -10.46
C LEU A 22 -11.54 -8.99 -11.54
N ILE A 23 -12.76 -9.26 -12.02
CA ILE A 23 -13.45 -8.39 -13.00
C ILE A 23 -13.72 -7.01 -12.38
N LEU A 24 -14.27 -6.96 -11.17
CA LEU A 24 -14.54 -5.70 -10.46
C LEU A 24 -13.25 -4.91 -10.26
N LEU A 25 -12.17 -5.54 -9.80
CA LEU A 25 -10.87 -4.87 -9.62
C LEU A 25 -10.29 -4.37 -10.95
N GLY A 26 -10.47 -5.12 -12.04
CA GLY A 26 -10.09 -4.69 -13.38
C GLY A 26 -10.85 -3.44 -13.83
N ILE A 27 -12.17 -3.43 -13.68
CA ILE A 27 -13.02 -2.26 -14.00
C ILE A 27 -12.60 -1.05 -13.16
N VAL A 28 -12.43 -1.26 -11.85
CA VAL A 28 -12.03 -0.19 -10.93
C VAL A 28 -10.67 0.39 -11.32
N LEU A 29 -9.69 -0.43 -11.70
CA LEU A 29 -8.40 0.08 -12.20
C LEU A 29 -8.53 0.93 -13.45
N VAL A 30 -9.35 0.50 -14.41
CA VAL A 30 -9.60 1.23 -15.67
C VAL A 30 -10.28 2.57 -15.41
N VAL A 31 -11.15 2.67 -14.40
CA VAL A 31 -11.83 3.92 -14.03
C VAL A 31 -10.94 4.83 -13.18
N LEU A 32 -10.25 4.26 -12.18
CA LEU A 32 -9.45 5.04 -11.24
C LEU A 32 -8.23 5.67 -11.90
N MET A 33 -7.64 5.08 -12.93
CA MET A 33 -6.44 5.64 -13.56
C MET A 33 -6.70 6.96 -14.30
N PRO A 34 -7.63 7.03 -15.28
CA PRO A 34 -7.97 8.30 -15.92
C PRO A 34 -8.47 9.33 -14.92
N LEU A 35 -9.27 8.90 -13.93
CA LEU A 35 -9.76 9.78 -12.88
C LEU A 35 -8.61 10.32 -12.01
N ALA A 36 -7.63 9.48 -11.62
CA ALA A 36 -6.47 9.91 -10.85
C ALA A 36 -5.62 10.93 -11.62
N ILE A 37 -5.45 10.73 -12.94
CA ILE A 37 -4.74 11.68 -13.81
C ILE A 37 -5.53 13.00 -13.88
N TRP A 38 -6.84 12.94 -14.13
CA TRP A 38 -7.68 14.13 -14.19
C TRP A 38 -7.68 14.90 -12.86
N VAL A 39 -7.80 14.21 -11.72
CA VAL A 39 -7.76 14.84 -10.39
C VAL A 39 -6.36 15.34 -10.03
N ALA A 40 -5.29 14.76 -10.61
CA ALA A 40 -3.93 15.24 -10.42
C ALA A 40 -3.63 16.54 -11.18
N TYR A 41 -4.23 16.74 -12.37
CA TYR A 41 -3.85 17.81 -13.29
C TYR A 41 -5.00 18.75 -13.74
N GLY A 42 -6.25 18.43 -13.40
CA GLY A 42 -7.43 19.19 -13.78
C GLY A 42 -7.73 20.38 -12.87
N PRO A 43 -8.61 21.30 -13.32
CA PRO A 43 -9.04 22.46 -12.54
C PRO A 43 -9.91 22.05 -11.35
N MET A 44 -9.66 22.63 -10.18
CA MET A 44 -10.36 22.30 -8.94
C MET A 44 -11.52 23.25 -8.66
N THR A 45 -12.60 22.69 -8.10
CA THR A 45 -13.72 23.45 -7.56
C THR A 45 -13.33 24.10 -6.23
N ASN A 46 -13.71 25.36 -6.02
CA ASN A 46 -13.56 26.04 -4.73
C ASN A 46 -14.34 25.27 -3.66
N GLN A 47 -13.65 24.85 -2.60
CA GLN A 47 -14.29 24.13 -1.50
C GLN A 47 -15.16 25.08 -0.68
N THR A 48 -16.44 24.76 -0.57
CA THR A 48 -17.30 25.27 0.50
C THR A 48 -16.96 24.49 1.76
N SER A 49 -16.52 25.19 2.80
CA SER A 49 -16.19 24.60 4.11
C SER A 49 -17.43 24.00 4.75
N THR A 50 -17.80 22.77 4.40
CA THR A 50 -18.69 21.98 5.25
C THR A 50 -17.92 21.72 6.53
N LYS A 51 -18.42 22.25 7.66
CA LYS A 51 -17.85 22.08 9.00
C LYS A 51 -17.25 20.67 9.14
N ALA A 52 -15.93 20.58 9.08
CA ALA A 52 -15.24 19.36 9.42
C ALA A 52 -15.69 19.00 10.83
N ILE A 53 -16.20 17.79 11.00
CA ILE A 53 -16.45 17.24 12.32
C ILE A 53 -15.06 17.06 12.94
N GLY A 54 -14.56 18.12 13.58
CA GLY A 54 -13.40 18.09 14.46
C GLY A 54 -13.74 17.15 15.61
N SER A 55 -13.50 15.86 15.38
CA SER A 55 -13.85 14.78 16.28
C SER A 55 -12.61 13.98 16.59
N SER A 56 -12.62 13.33 17.74
CA SER A 56 -11.70 12.26 18.17
C SER A 56 -11.21 11.33 17.04
N ASN A 57 -11.99 11.16 15.97
CA ASN A 57 -11.67 10.38 14.78
C ASN A 57 -10.34 10.77 14.10
N ASN A 58 -9.98 12.06 14.07
CA ASN A 58 -8.72 12.54 13.46
C ASN A 58 -7.47 12.09 14.24
N ILE A 59 -7.65 11.60 15.46
CA ILE A 59 -6.59 11.04 16.31
C ILE A 59 -6.71 9.51 16.35
N VAL A 60 -7.92 8.99 16.61
CA VAL A 60 -8.16 7.57 16.84
C VAL A 60 -7.86 6.73 15.60
N PHE A 61 -8.37 7.12 14.41
CA PHE A 61 -8.14 6.32 13.20
C PHE A 61 -6.67 6.32 12.76
N PRO A 62 -5.96 7.47 12.69
CA PRO A 62 -4.53 7.47 12.43
C PRO A 62 -3.72 6.69 13.47
N LEU A 63 -4.09 6.75 14.75
CA LEU A 63 -3.41 6.00 15.80
C LEU A 63 -3.53 4.49 15.60
N MET A 64 -4.74 4.01 15.29
CA MET A 64 -4.97 2.60 14.96
C MET A 64 -4.21 2.18 13.69
N SER A 65 -4.25 3.01 12.66
CA SER A 65 -3.50 2.80 11.41
C SER A 65 -1.99 2.73 11.66
N ALA A 66 -1.44 3.65 12.46
CA ALA A 66 -0.03 3.67 12.84
C ALA A 66 0.39 2.39 13.57
N GLY A 67 -0.40 1.94 14.55
CA GLY A 67 -0.13 0.70 15.29
C GLY A 67 -0.17 -0.54 14.40
N LEU A 68 -1.18 -0.65 13.53
CA LEU A 68 -1.32 -1.74 12.56
C LEU A 68 -0.16 -1.75 11.56
N MET A 69 0.17 -0.59 10.98
CA MET A 69 1.23 -0.44 9.99
C MET A 69 2.62 -0.68 10.60
N THR A 70 2.84 -0.26 11.84
CA THR A 70 4.09 -0.53 12.55
C THR A 70 4.26 -2.03 12.75
N THR A 71 3.22 -2.71 13.25
CA THR A 71 3.22 -4.16 13.46
C THR A 71 3.45 -4.90 12.14
N PHE A 72 2.76 -4.47 11.09
CA PHE A 72 2.90 -5.06 9.76
C PHE A 72 4.31 -4.84 9.18
N SER A 73 4.84 -3.63 9.29
CA SER A 73 6.20 -3.29 8.85
C SER A 73 7.26 -4.15 9.57
N ILE A 74 7.17 -4.26 10.90
CA ILE A 74 8.08 -5.11 11.70
C ILE A 74 8.00 -6.57 11.23
N ALA A 75 6.80 -7.11 11.03
CA ALA A 75 6.62 -8.49 10.57
C ALA A 75 7.25 -8.73 9.18
N VAL A 76 7.19 -7.74 8.29
CA VAL A 76 7.77 -7.81 6.94
C VAL A 76 9.29 -7.64 6.98
N LEU A 77 9.81 -6.66 7.74
CA LEU A 77 11.24 -6.40 7.86
C LEU A 77 11.97 -7.53 8.59
N ASN A 78 11.37 -8.15 9.60
CA ASN A 78 11.92 -9.35 10.23
C ASN A 78 12.10 -10.48 9.21
N ARG A 79 11.14 -10.65 8.29
CA ARG A 79 11.29 -11.63 7.20
C ARG A 79 12.35 -11.25 6.19
N TYR A 80 12.56 -9.96 5.94
CA TYR A 80 13.72 -9.51 5.17
C TYR A 80 15.02 -9.92 5.86
N LEU A 81 15.16 -9.65 7.16
CA LEU A 81 16.36 -9.99 7.92
C LEU A 81 16.66 -11.49 7.89
N SER A 82 15.63 -12.35 7.98
CA SER A 82 15.80 -13.81 7.92
C SER A 82 16.02 -14.38 6.52
N SER A 83 15.38 -13.82 5.48
CA SER A 83 15.41 -14.39 4.12
C SER A 83 16.33 -13.68 3.14
N LYS A 84 16.76 -12.45 3.47
CA LYS A 84 17.52 -11.51 2.62
C LYS A 84 16.88 -11.20 1.27
N LYS A 85 15.59 -11.47 1.12
CA LYS A 85 14.86 -11.21 -0.14
C LYS A 85 14.44 -9.74 -0.21
N MET A 86 14.99 -9.02 -1.19
CA MET A 86 14.83 -7.56 -1.31
C MET A 86 13.39 -7.07 -1.45
N TYR A 87 12.46 -7.86 -1.98
CA TYR A 87 11.05 -7.45 -2.03
C TYR A 87 10.46 -7.22 -0.63
N PHE A 88 10.90 -7.95 0.40
CA PHE A 88 10.49 -7.69 1.78
C PHE A 88 11.11 -6.40 2.32
N PHE A 89 12.33 -6.03 1.89
CA PHE A 89 12.92 -4.75 2.25
C PHE A 89 12.07 -3.59 1.70
N PHE A 90 11.78 -3.60 0.40
CA PHE A 90 10.98 -2.54 -0.22
C PHE A 90 9.58 -2.41 0.38
N TRP A 91 8.87 -3.54 0.54
CA TRP A 91 7.56 -3.54 1.20
C TRP A 91 7.64 -3.05 2.65
N GLY A 92 8.58 -3.56 3.44
CA GLY A 92 8.73 -3.19 4.84
C GLY A 92 9.04 -1.71 5.04
N THR A 93 9.92 -1.16 4.21
CA THR A 93 10.27 0.27 4.20
C THR A 93 9.07 1.14 3.85
N GLY A 94 8.29 0.79 2.82
CA GLY A 94 7.06 1.54 2.49
C GLY A 94 6.01 1.48 3.62
N LEU A 95 5.84 0.33 4.27
CA LEU A 95 4.94 0.20 5.43
C LEU A 95 5.45 0.99 6.65
N LEU A 96 6.77 1.11 6.81
CA LEU A 96 7.37 1.95 7.85
C LEU A 96 7.09 3.42 7.58
N MET A 97 7.25 3.86 6.32
CA MET A 97 6.88 5.21 5.87
C MET A 97 5.40 5.49 6.18
N PHE A 98 4.50 4.55 5.91
CA PHE A 98 3.08 4.68 6.27
C PHE A 98 2.90 4.96 7.78
N SER A 99 3.62 4.22 8.63
CA SER A 99 3.54 4.41 10.09
C SER A 99 4.00 5.81 10.51
N MET A 100 5.08 6.32 9.92
CA MET A 100 5.59 7.68 10.16
C MET A 100 4.57 8.74 9.73
N VAL A 101 3.84 8.49 8.64
CA VAL A 101 2.82 9.38 8.09
C VAL A 101 1.64 9.49 9.04
N SER A 102 1.09 8.37 9.50
CA SER A 102 -0.03 8.39 10.45
C SER A 102 0.35 9.06 11.78
N LEU A 103 1.59 8.87 12.27
CA LEU A 103 2.07 9.61 13.45
C LEU A 103 2.20 11.12 13.18
N SER A 104 2.62 11.50 11.98
CA SER A 104 2.73 12.90 11.57
C SER A 104 1.35 13.55 11.48
N GLU A 105 0.32 12.83 11.04
CA GLU A 105 -1.08 13.31 11.00
C GLU A 105 -1.62 13.56 12.40
N ILE A 106 -1.38 12.65 13.34
CA ILE A 106 -1.77 12.84 14.75
C ILE A 106 -1.11 14.10 15.29
N TYR A 107 0.19 14.25 15.10
CA TYR A 107 0.91 15.43 15.58
C TYR A 107 0.35 16.72 14.97
N LEU A 108 0.11 16.74 13.66
CA LEU A 108 -0.44 17.89 12.94
C LEU A 108 -1.91 18.17 13.30
N SER A 109 -2.68 17.20 13.77
CA SER A 109 -4.01 17.45 14.33
C SER A 109 -3.99 18.17 15.68
N ILE A 110 -2.83 18.19 16.36
CA ILE A 110 -2.64 18.87 17.64
C ILE A 110 -2.06 20.27 17.37
N GLN A 111 -0.92 20.33 16.68
CA GLN A 111 -0.20 21.57 16.42
C GLN A 111 0.65 21.52 15.16
N TRP A 112 0.97 22.69 14.62
CA TRP A 112 1.88 22.79 13.48
C TRP A 112 3.30 22.36 13.84
N ASN A 113 3.91 21.57 12.97
CA ASN A 113 5.35 21.33 12.98
C ASN A 113 5.84 21.07 11.56
N ARG A 114 6.86 21.84 11.14
CA ARG A 114 7.41 21.78 9.78
C ARG A 114 7.97 20.39 9.44
N TRP A 115 8.58 19.70 10.40
CA TRP A 115 9.17 18.38 10.17
C TRP A 115 8.11 17.26 10.20
N ALA A 116 7.04 17.42 10.98
CA ALA A 116 5.87 16.55 10.87
C ALA A 116 5.21 16.70 9.49
N PHE A 117 5.05 17.93 8.98
CA PHE A 117 4.56 18.16 7.62
C PHE A 117 5.50 17.58 6.56
N PHE A 118 6.82 17.78 6.72
CA PHE A 118 7.82 17.17 5.86
C PHE A 118 7.67 15.64 5.84
N SER A 119 7.62 15.01 7.01
CA SER A 119 7.51 13.57 7.17
C SER A 119 6.24 13.05 6.50
N TRP A 120 5.09 13.68 6.79
CA TRP A 120 3.80 13.34 6.18
C TRP A 120 3.84 13.41 4.65
N TYR A 121 4.30 14.53 4.09
CA TYR A 121 4.27 14.76 2.66
C TYR A 121 5.31 13.91 1.92
N PHE A 122 6.57 13.94 2.38
CA PHE A 122 7.67 13.27 1.70
C PHE A 122 7.53 11.75 1.76
N PHE A 123 7.37 11.19 2.97
CA PHE A 123 7.27 9.75 3.11
C PHE A 123 5.92 9.24 2.65
N GLY A 124 4.83 9.93 2.94
CA GLY A 124 3.47 9.48 2.62
C GLY A 124 3.01 9.84 1.23
N ALA A 125 2.89 11.14 0.97
CA ALA A 125 2.31 11.62 -0.27
C ALA A 125 3.21 11.37 -1.49
N VAL A 126 4.54 11.34 -1.34
CA VAL A 126 5.47 11.13 -2.46
C VAL A 126 5.99 9.69 -2.51
N LEU A 127 6.70 9.20 -1.49
CA LEU A 127 7.49 7.97 -1.63
C LEU A 127 6.73 6.66 -1.41
N ASN A 128 5.80 6.62 -0.45
CA ASN A 128 5.21 5.40 0.10
C ASN A 128 4.76 4.40 -0.97
N ALA A 129 3.86 4.85 -1.86
CA ALA A 129 3.27 4.00 -2.88
C ALA A 129 4.32 3.38 -3.80
N ALA A 130 5.30 4.15 -4.25
CA ALA A 130 6.34 3.67 -5.16
C ALA A 130 7.26 2.64 -4.49
N TRP A 131 7.61 2.86 -3.23
CA TRP A 131 8.44 1.91 -2.47
C TRP A 131 7.72 0.58 -2.23
N ILE A 132 6.42 0.61 -1.86
CA ILE A 132 5.61 -0.61 -1.76
C ILE A 132 5.48 -1.29 -3.14
N GLY A 133 5.18 -0.52 -4.19
CA GLY A 133 5.07 -1.04 -5.56
C GLY A 133 6.36 -1.69 -6.06
N GLN A 134 7.52 -1.12 -5.76
CA GLN A 134 8.83 -1.64 -6.15
C GLN A 134 9.10 -3.03 -5.58
N GLY A 135 8.63 -3.33 -4.37
CA GLY A 135 8.71 -4.69 -3.82
C GLY A 135 7.95 -5.70 -4.68
N THR A 136 6.81 -5.31 -5.24
CA THR A 136 6.01 -6.15 -6.14
C THR A 136 6.67 -6.29 -7.52
N ILE A 137 7.29 -5.22 -8.04
CA ILE A 137 8.11 -5.30 -9.26
C ILE A 137 9.28 -6.28 -9.04
N TYR A 138 9.96 -6.19 -7.91
CA TYR A 138 11.06 -7.08 -7.56
C TYR A 138 10.61 -8.55 -7.49
N LEU A 139 9.39 -8.80 -7.03
CA LEU A 139 8.82 -10.15 -6.94
C LEU A 139 8.42 -10.73 -8.31
N LEU A 140 7.79 -9.94 -9.18
CA LEU A 140 7.09 -10.44 -10.35
C LEU A 140 7.85 -10.27 -11.67
N PHE A 141 8.75 -9.28 -11.75
CA PHE A 141 9.42 -8.94 -13.00
C PHE A 141 10.81 -9.55 -13.10
N SER A 142 11.33 -9.61 -14.33
CA SER A 142 12.66 -10.15 -14.59
C SER A 142 13.77 -9.27 -14.00
N ARG A 143 14.94 -9.88 -13.76
CA ARG A 143 16.12 -9.16 -13.23
C ARG A 143 16.51 -7.93 -14.05
N LYS A 144 16.25 -7.92 -15.36
CA LYS A 144 16.53 -6.77 -16.25
C LYS A 144 15.69 -5.56 -15.86
N TRP A 145 14.38 -5.73 -15.69
CA TRP A 145 13.46 -4.67 -15.25
C TRP A 145 13.78 -4.20 -13.83
N VAL A 146 14.11 -5.11 -12.92
CA VAL A 146 14.48 -4.76 -11.55
C VAL A 146 15.75 -3.92 -11.50
N ARG A 147 16.78 -4.28 -12.28
CA ARG A 147 18.04 -3.52 -12.37
C ARG A 147 17.86 -2.11 -12.90
N PHE A 148 16.84 -1.88 -13.73
CA PHE A 148 16.51 -0.55 -14.23
C PHE A 148 15.64 0.24 -13.24
N THR A 149 14.57 -0.36 -12.73
CA THR A 149 13.58 0.33 -11.89
C THR A 149 14.11 0.74 -10.52
N VAL A 150 15.00 -0.06 -9.91
CA VAL A 150 15.56 0.26 -8.59
C VAL A 150 16.39 1.56 -8.60
N PRO A 151 17.38 1.74 -9.50
CA PRO A 151 18.07 3.03 -9.62
C PRO A 151 17.12 4.19 -9.91
N VAL A 152 16.13 4.01 -10.79
CA VAL A 152 15.13 5.05 -11.10
C VAL A 152 14.37 5.47 -9.84
N LEU A 153 13.92 4.52 -9.02
CA LEU A 153 13.27 4.81 -7.75
C LEU A 153 14.20 5.56 -6.79
N LEU A 154 15.47 5.13 -6.66
CA LEU A 154 16.42 5.73 -5.72
C LEU A 154 16.79 7.16 -6.14
N PHE A 155 17.16 7.37 -7.40
CA PHE A 155 17.46 8.72 -7.92
C PHE A 155 16.22 9.61 -7.91
N GLY A 156 15.05 9.08 -8.25
CA GLY A 156 13.79 9.79 -8.13
C GLY A 156 13.50 10.19 -6.67
N SER A 157 13.71 9.30 -5.71
CA SER A 157 13.49 9.58 -4.28
C SER A 157 14.45 10.65 -3.77
N LEU A 158 15.71 10.62 -4.23
CA LEU A 158 16.71 11.65 -3.92
C LEU A 158 16.35 13.00 -4.53
N ALA A 159 15.93 13.02 -5.80
CA ALA A 159 15.46 14.25 -6.45
C ALA A 159 14.24 14.83 -5.72
N ALA A 160 13.28 13.98 -5.35
CA ALA A 160 12.13 14.38 -4.56
C ALA A 160 12.52 14.95 -3.20
N LEU A 161 13.55 14.40 -2.53
CA LEU A 161 14.06 14.92 -1.27
C LEU A 161 14.62 16.33 -1.45
N ILE A 162 15.47 16.53 -2.46
CA ILE A 162 16.07 17.84 -2.75
C ILE A 162 14.99 18.88 -3.03
N ILE A 163 14.04 18.57 -3.91
CA ILE A 163 12.94 19.48 -4.26
C ILE A 163 12.06 19.76 -3.04
N MET A 164 11.75 18.74 -2.23
CA MET A 164 10.97 18.91 -1.00
C MET A 164 11.67 19.85 -0.02
N LEU A 165 12.97 19.69 0.20
CA LEU A 165 13.76 20.56 1.08
C LEU A 165 13.81 22.00 0.55
N GLN A 166 13.84 22.20 -0.77
CA GLN A 166 13.74 23.52 -1.39
C GLN A 166 12.34 24.14 -1.24
N THR A 167 11.27 23.34 -1.21
CA THR A 167 9.89 23.82 -0.99
C THR A 167 9.60 24.17 0.47
N MET A 168 10.27 23.53 1.45
CA MET A 168 9.99 23.74 2.90
C MET A 168 10.06 25.20 3.40
N PRO A 169 11.01 26.05 2.96
CA PRO A 169 11.03 27.46 3.34
C PRO A 169 9.85 28.28 2.79
N MET A 170 9.17 27.78 1.74
CA MET A 170 8.12 28.49 1.02
C MET A 170 6.70 28.15 1.52
N LEU A 171 6.56 27.37 2.60
CA LEU A 171 5.26 26.99 3.14
C LEU A 171 4.55 28.19 3.79
N ASP A 172 3.29 28.40 3.42
CA ASP A 172 2.42 29.41 4.05
C ASP A 172 1.71 28.81 5.26
N VAL A 173 2.36 28.88 6.41
CA VAL A 173 1.85 28.34 7.68
C VAL A 173 0.57 29.05 8.13
N SER A 174 0.29 30.28 7.65
CA SER A 174 -0.93 31.01 8.02
C SER A 174 -2.21 30.34 7.53
N LYS A 175 -2.11 29.47 6.52
CA LYS A 175 -3.23 28.70 5.97
C LYS A 175 -3.55 27.42 6.74
N PHE A 176 -2.68 27.02 7.67
CA PHE A 176 -2.84 25.79 8.41
C PHE A 176 -3.92 25.91 9.49
N SER A 177 -4.79 24.90 9.56
CA SER A 177 -5.75 24.69 10.65
C SER A 177 -5.64 23.27 11.19
N ASN A 178 -5.48 23.12 12.51
CA ASN A 178 -5.45 21.81 13.16
C ASN A 178 -6.82 21.10 13.19
N ASN A 179 -7.91 21.79 12.84
CA ASN A 179 -9.26 21.23 12.79
C ASN A 179 -9.60 20.56 11.44
N ILE A 180 -8.72 20.68 10.45
CA ILE A 180 -8.89 20.10 9.11
C ILE A 180 -7.83 19.01 8.92
N ALA A 181 -8.16 17.91 8.26
CA ALA A 181 -7.17 16.88 7.96
C ALA A 181 -6.05 17.46 7.08
N ILE A 182 -4.79 17.17 7.40
CA ILE A 182 -3.66 17.73 6.63
C ILE A 182 -3.73 17.34 5.14
N SER A 183 -4.26 16.15 4.85
CA SER A 183 -4.44 15.62 3.50
C SER A 183 -5.39 16.46 2.64
N GLU A 184 -6.31 17.21 3.26
CA GLU A 184 -7.26 18.09 2.59
C GLU A 184 -6.66 19.48 2.32
N GLN A 185 -5.97 20.05 3.30
CA GLN A 185 -5.50 21.45 3.27
C GLN A 185 -4.07 21.66 2.75
N TYR A 186 -3.28 20.59 2.54
CA TYR A 186 -1.85 20.74 2.21
C TYR A 186 -1.57 21.62 0.97
N ARG A 187 -2.53 21.71 0.05
CA ARG A 187 -2.42 22.50 -1.18
C ARG A 187 -2.48 24.00 -0.96
N ASP A 188 -3.11 24.43 0.13
CA ASP A 188 -3.19 25.83 0.54
C ASP A 188 -1.92 26.25 1.27
N ILE A 189 -1.31 25.31 2.01
CA ILE A 189 -0.06 25.50 2.74
C ILE A 189 1.15 25.47 1.78
N MET A 190 1.13 24.59 0.77
CA MET A 190 2.24 24.38 -0.16
C MET A 190 2.05 25.17 -1.45
N PRO A 191 3.08 25.90 -1.96
CA PRO A 191 2.97 26.70 -3.17
C PRO A 191 2.54 25.85 -4.39
N THR A 192 2.01 26.51 -5.42
CA THR A 192 1.74 25.86 -6.71
C THR A 192 3.05 25.48 -7.40
N PRO A 193 3.05 24.51 -8.36
CA PRO A 193 4.26 24.16 -9.10
C PRO A 193 4.95 25.35 -9.77
N SER A 194 4.19 26.30 -10.31
CA SER A 194 4.70 27.54 -10.91
C SER A 194 5.35 28.51 -9.92
N LYS A 195 5.10 28.34 -8.61
CA LYS A 195 5.61 29.18 -7.52
C LYS A 195 6.60 28.44 -6.62
N GLY A 196 7.26 27.40 -7.13
CA GLY A 196 8.28 26.62 -6.39
C GLY A 196 7.76 25.33 -5.73
N GLY A 197 6.46 25.04 -5.80
CA GLY A 197 5.86 23.80 -5.30
C GLY A 197 5.98 22.59 -6.24
N VAL A 198 7.10 22.46 -6.96
CA VAL A 198 7.30 21.44 -8.01
C VAL A 198 7.14 20.02 -7.47
N ILE A 199 7.41 19.79 -6.18
CA ILE A 199 7.22 18.50 -5.50
C ILE A 199 5.79 17.93 -5.66
N ARG A 200 4.79 18.81 -5.83
CA ARG A 200 3.38 18.42 -6.08
C ARG A 200 3.20 17.63 -7.37
N LEU A 201 4.08 17.81 -8.36
CA LEU A 201 4.05 17.08 -9.62
C LEU A 201 4.65 15.68 -9.51
N LEU A 202 5.52 15.44 -8.53
CA LEU A 202 6.14 14.12 -8.33
C LEU A 202 5.18 13.14 -7.64
N THR A 203 4.31 13.62 -6.75
CA THR A 203 3.33 12.80 -6.04
C THR A 203 2.51 11.90 -6.99
N PRO A 204 1.83 12.40 -8.05
CA PRO A 204 1.11 11.53 -8.97
C PRO A 204 1.99 10.51 -9.68
N ILE A 205 3.22 10.87 -10.06
CA ILE A 205 4.14 9.99 -10.78
C ILE A 205 4.49 8.77 -9.92
N PHE A 206 4.88 9.00 -8.67
CA PHE A 206 5.21 7.93 -7.73
C PHE A 206 3.99 7.09 -7.36
N ASN A 207 2.84 7.74 -7.14
CA ASN A 207 1.61 7.04 -6.77
C ASN A 207 1.05 6.18 -7.90
N ILE A 208 1.09 6.64 -9.15
CA ILE A 208 0.64 5.85 -10.30
C ILE A 208 1.54 4.62 -10.46
N TYR A 209 2.85 4.79 -10.42
CA TYR A 209 3.79 3.67 -10.47
C TYR A 209 3.52 2.65 -9.36
N GLY A 210 3.39 3.14 -8.12
CA GLY A 210 3.11 2.33 -6.94
C GLY A 210 1.78 1.56 -7.03
N ALA A 211 0.71 2.26 -7.38
CA ALA A 211 -0.64 1.70 -7.50
C ALA A 211 -0.72 0.64 -8.60
N ILE A 212 -0.14 0.90 -9.78
CA ILE A 212 -0.04 -0.07 -10.88
C ILE A 212 0.66 -1.34 -10.39
N ALA A 213 1.85 -1.18 -9.81
CA ALA A 213 2.66 -2.32 -9.41
C ALA A 213 1.99 -3.13 -8.31
N LEU A 214 1.43 -2.48 -7.27
CA LEU A 214 0.82 -3.15 -6.13
C LEU A 214 -0.53 -3.79 -6.49
N ILE A 215 -1.48 -3.00 -7.02
CA ILE A 215 -2.82 -3.50 -7.33
C ILE A 215 -2.73 -4.48 -8.50
N GLY A 216 -2.07 -4.11 -9.59
CA GLY A 216 -1.90 -4.97 -10.76
C GLY A 216 -1.14 -6.25 -10.44
N GLY A 217 -0.06 -6.16 -9.66
CA GLY A 217 0.70 -7.33 -9.23
C GLY A 217 -0.09 -8.27 -8.31
N ALA A 218 -0.90 -7.73 -7.41
CA ALA A 218 -1.79 -8.52 -6.56
C ALA A 218 -2.91 -9.20 -7.37
N VAL A 219 -3.58 -8.47 -8.25
CA VAL A 219 -4.61 -9.01 -9.17
C VAL A 219 -4.03 -10.11 -10.04
N TRP A 220 -2.87 -9.87 -10.66
CA TRP A 220 -2.17 -10.87 -11.47
C TRP A 220 -1.80 -12.12 -10.67
N SER A 221 -1.26 -11.94 -9.46
CA SER A 221 -0.90 -13.05 -8.57
C SER A 221 -2.13 -13.87 -8.18
N ALA A 222 -3.24 -13.21 -7.83
CA ALA A 222 -4.50 -13.87 -7.51
C ALA A 222 -5.02 -14.68 -8.70
N TYR A 223 -5.07 -14.07 -9.89
CA TYR A 223 -5.46 -14.73 -11.13
C TYR A 223 -4.60 -15.95 -11.44
N LEU A 224 -3.28 -15.82 -11.36
CA LEU A 224 -2.33 -16.89 -11.67
C LEU A 224 -2.53 -18.11 -10.75
N PHE A 225 -2.64 -17.90 -9.44
CA PHE A 225 -2.85 -18.98 -8.47
C PHE A 225 -4.23 -19.62 -8.63
N TRP A 226 -5.26 -18.82 -8.89
CA TRP A 226 -6.62 -19.31 -9.14
C TRP A 226 -6.69 -20.17 -10.40
N ARG A 227 -6.14 -19.68 -11.52
CA ARG A 227 -6.11 -20.40 -12.81
C ARG A 227 -5.34 -21.71 -12.71
N LYS A 228 -4.24 -21.73 -11.95
CA LYS A 228 -3.46 -22.94 -11.67
C LYS A 228 -4.07 -23.84 -10.60
N LYS A 229 -5.16 -23.42 -9.93
CA LYS A 229 -5.83 -24.15 -8.83
C LYS A 229 -4.86 -24.54 -7.69
N VAL A 230 -3.91 -23.67 -7.37
CA VAL A 230 -2.92 -23.90 -6.30
C VAL A 230 -2.94 -22.76 -5.30
N LEU A 231 -2.56 -23.05 -4.05
CA LEU A 231 -2.35 -22.05 -2.99
C LEU A 231 -3.56 -21.11 -2.79
N PRO A 232 -4.76 -21.63 -2.44
CA PRO A 232 -5.98 -20.83 -2.32
C PRO A 232 -5.87 -19.66 -1.34
N ASN A 233 -5.09 -19.84 -0.25
CA ASN A 233 -4.80 -18.75 0.69
C ASN A 233 -4.12 -17.55 0.01
N ARG A 234 -3.26 -17.80 -1.00
CA ARG A 234 -2.62 -16.73 -1.77
C ARG A 234 -3.58 -16.05 -2.72
N VAL A 235 -4.59 -16.74 -3.24
CA VAL A 235 -5.63 -16.11 -4.06
C VAL A 235 -6.38 -15.08 -3.23
N ILE A 236 -6.94 -15.51 -2.09
CA ILE A 236 -7.72 -14.63 -1.21
C ILE A 236 -6.83 -13.52 -0.64
N GLY A 237 -5.61 -13.86 -0.20
CA GLY A 237 -4.67 -12.88 0.35
C GLY A 237 -4.32 -11.77 -0.64
N ASN A 238 -4.08 -12.12 -1.91
CA ASN A 238 -3.82 -11.12 -2.95
C ASN A 238 -5.07 -10.31 -3.31
N ILE A 239 -6.28 -10.89 -3.28
CA ILE A 239 -7.52 -10.12 -3.46
C ILE A 239 -7.69 -9.08 -2.36
N LEU A 240 -7.46 -9.46 -1.10
CA LEU A 240 -7.53 -8.51 0.03
C LEU A 240 -6.49 -7.38 -0.12
N ILE A 241 -5.26 -7.70 -0.54
CA ILE A 241 -4.21 -6.71 -0.82
C ILE A 241 -4.68 -5.75 -1.93
N ALA A 242 -5.22 -6.28 -3.02
CA ALA A 242 -5.70 -5.48 -4.14
C ALA A 242 -6.85 -4.54 -3.70
N ILE A 243 -7.84 -5.04 -2.97
CA ILE A 243 -8.95 -4.24 -2.45
C ILE A 243 -8.44 -3.14 -1.51
N GLY A 244 -7.56 -3.47 -0.56
CA GLY A 244 -6.97 -2.48 0.35
C GLY A 244 -6.23 -1.37 -0.39
N ALA A 245 -5.34 -1.75 -1.32
CA ALA A 245 -4.60 -0.80 -2.16
C ALA A 245 -5.53 0.07 -3.04
N THR A 246 -6.63 -0.49 -3.54
CA THR A 246 -7.66 0.25 -4.25
C THR A 246 -8.39 1.24 -3.34
N ILE A 247 -8.74 0.86 -2.11
CA ILE A 247 -9.40 1.74 -1.14
C ILE A 247 -8.54 2.96 -0.83
N VAL A 248 -7.26 2.79 -0.49
CA VAL A 248 -6.39 3.95 -0.20
C VAL A 248 -6.17 4.83 -1.44
N SER A 249 -6.10 4.24 -2.63
CA SER A 249 -6.00 5.00 -3.89
C SER A 249 -7.27 5.83 -4.13
N ALA A 250 -8.45 5.24 -3.92
CA ALA A 250 -9.73 5.94 -4.03
C ALA A 250 -9.90 7.03 -2.97
N ALA A 251 -9.54 6.75 -1.71
CA ALA A 251 -9.54 7.73 -0.63
C ALA A 251 -8.64 8.93 -0.97
N SER A 252 -7.45 8.68 -1.55
CA SER A 252 -6.57 9.76 -2.01
C SER A 252 -7.25 10.62 -3.06
N ILE A 253 -7.92 10.03 -4.07
CA ILE A 253 -8.65 10.78 -5.09
C ILE A 253 -9.78 11.60 -4.46
N LEU A 254 -10.57 11.02 -3.55
CA LEU A 254 -11.66 11.70 -2.85
C LEU A 254 -11.17 12.92 -2.09
N THR A 255 -10.07 12.81 -1.35
CA THR A 255 -9.47 13.95 -0.63
C THR A 255 -9.10 15.08 -1.58
N ARG A 256 -8.58 14.77 -2.76
CA ARG A 256 -8.23 15.79 -3.77
C ARG A 256 -9.45 16.44 -4.43
N MET A 257 -10.59 15.76 -4.40
CA MET A 257 -11.88 16.28 -4.83
C MET A 257 -12.61 17.03 -3.69
N GLY A 258 -11.97 17.20 -2.54
CA GLY A 258 -12.53 17.92 -1.39
C GLY A 258 -13.37 17.09 -0.43
N TYR A 259 -13.36 15.76 -0.57
CA TYR A 259 -14.04 14.82 0.34
C TYR A 259 -13.05 14.19 1.33
N GLY A 260 -12.25 15.02 2.00
CA GLY A 260 -11.18 14.60 2.92
C GLY A 260 -11.67 13.86 4.17
N ASN A 261 -12.94 14.03 4.56
CA ASN A 261 -13.56 13.37 5.71
C ASN A 261 -13.44 11.83 5.71
N TRP A 262 -13.31 11.21 4.55
CA TRP A 262 -13.19 9.76 4.40
C TRP A 262 -11.74 9.24 4.45
N TRP A 263 -10.75 10.14 4.49
CA TRP A 263 -9.33 9.80 4.39
C TRP A 263 -8.90 8.81 5.47
N TYR A 264 -9.05 9.17 6.74
CA TYR A 264 -8.58 8.36 7.86
C TYR A 264 -9.29 7.00 7.98
N LEU A 265 -10.59 6.95 7.65
CA LEU A 265 -11.32 5.69 7.59
C LEU A 265 -10.80 4.80 6.44
N GLY A 266 -10.59 5.39 5.27
CA GLY A 266 -10.03 4.69 4.11
C GLY A 266 -8.63 4.15 4.37
N GLU A 267 -7.79 4.90 5.07
CA GLU A 267 -6.47 4.45 5.51
C GLU A 267 -6.55 3.25 6.45
N LEU A 268 -7.40 3.29 7.49
CA LEU A 268 -7.54 2.20 8.45
C LEU A 268 -8.07 0.91 7.80
N LEU A 269 -9.07 1.04 6.93
CA LEU A 269 -9.64 -0.08 6.18
C LEU A 269 -8.60 -0.69 5.23
N SER A 270 -7.88 0.16 4.48
CA SER A 270 -6.77 -0.28 3.63
C SER A 270 -5.71 -1.01 4.45
N ALA A 271 -5.31 -0.43 5.58
CA ALA A 271 -4.29 -0.98 6.44
C ALA A 271 -4.63 -2.38 6.95
N THR A 272 -5.87 -2.55 7.39
CA THR A 272 -6.41 -3.82 7.86
C THR A 272 -6.43 -4.86 6.75
N LEU A 273 -6.92 -4.51 5.55
CA LEU A 273 -7.02 -5.43 4.41
C LEU A 273 -5.65 -5.82 3.85
N LEU A 274 -4.72 -4.87 3.74
CA LEU A 274 -3.34 -5.13 3.31
C LEU A 274 -2.67 -6.10 4.28
N PHE A 275 -2.79 -5.88 5.59
CA PHE A 275 -2.16 -6.72 6.59
C PHE A 275 -2.80 -8.12 6.66
N ALA A 276 -4.14 -8.19 6.68
CA ALA A 276 -4.87 -9.45 6.66
C ALA A 276 -4.53 -10.28 5.40
N GLY A 277 -4.49 -9.60 4.24
CA GLY A 277 -4.11 -10.20 2.97
C GLY A 277 -2.69 -10.75 2.99
N PHE A 278 -1.74 -10.00 3.55
CA PHE A 278 -0.37 -10.46 3.74
C PHE A 278 -0.27 -11.68 4.66
N ILE A 279 -0.92 -11.65 5.82
CA ILE A 279 -0.94 -12.78 6.76
C ILE A 279 -1.45 -14.03 6.03
N LEU A 280 -2.59 -13.91 5.34
CA LEU A 280 -3.22 -15.02 4.64
C LEU A 280 -2.35 -15.57 3.50
N ALA A 281 -1.78 -14.70 2.66
CA ALA A 281 -0.89 -15.09 1.57
C ALA A 281 0.42 -15.74 2.07
N SER A 282 0.80 -15.45 3.32
CA SER A 282 2.03 -15.95 3.93
C SER A 282 1.86 -17.27 4.68
N ARG A 283 0.64 -17.76 4.89
CA ARG A 283 0.41 -19.05 5.54
C ARG A 283 0.97 -20.18 4.68
N LYS A 284 1.87 -20.98 5.24
CA LYS A 284 2.31 -22.25 4.64
C LYS A 284 1.09 -23.17 4.54
N THR A 285 0.91 -23.80 3.38
CA THR A 285 -0.20 -24.74 3.17
C THR A 285 0.16 -26.08 3.81
N TYR A 286 -0.81 -26.80 4.38
CA TYR A 286 -0.61 -28.10 5.06
C TYR A 286 0.21 -29.10 4.23
N ILE A 287 -0.01 -29.13 2.90
CA ILE A 287 0.73 -29.98 1.96
C ILE A 287 2.26 -29.72 2.01
N GLN A 288 2.69 -28.48 2.21
CA GLN A 288 4.12 -28.14 2.31
C GLN A 288 4.73 -28.56 3.65
N PHE A 289 3.93 -28.60 4.72
CA PHE A 289 4.39 -29.14 6.01
C PHE A 289 4.52 -30.66 5.94
N ALA A 290 3.47 -31.35 5.46
CA ALA A 290 3.47 -32.80 5.32
C ALA A 290 4.63 -33.30 4.43
N HIS A 291 4.87 -32.67 3.27
CA HIS A 291 6.02 -33.06 2.42
C HIS A 291 7.39 -32.81 3.08
N ARG A 292 7.51 -31.77 3.92
CA ARG A 292 8.77 -31.47 4.61
C ARG A 292 9.03 -32.46 5.73
N GLU A 293 8.01 -32.83 6.50
CA GLU A 293 8.12 -33.86 7.53
C GLU A 293 8.44 -35.23 6.91
N VAL A 294 7.74 -35.63 5.84
CA VAL A 294 8.04 -36.88 5.13
C VAL A 294 9.49 -36.91 4.62
N LYS A 295 10.00 -35.79 4.07
CA LYS A 295 11.39 -35.70 3.61
C LYS A 295 12.42 -35.73 4.74
N LEU A 296 12.07 -35.20 5.91
CA LEU A 296 12.92 -35.27 7.10
C LEU A 296 12.98 -36.70 7.63
N VAL A 297 11.82 -37.35 7.79
CA VAL A 297 11.71 -38.75 8.24
C VAL A 297 12.48 -39.68 7.32
N SER A 298 12.34 -39.56 5.99
CA SER A 298 13.05 -40.40 5.02
C SER A 298 14.57 -40.22 5.05
N ASN A 299 15.05 -38.99 5.32
CA ASN A 299 16.48 -38.73 5.44
C ASN A 299 17.06 -39.28 6.74
N THR A 300 16.33 -39.19 7.85
CA THR A 300 16.74 -39.85 9.10
C THR A 300 16.80 -41.36 8.95
N SER A 301 15.78 -42.00 8.35
CA SER A 301 15.79 -43.47 8.17
C SER A 301 16.93 -43.94 7.27
N ASN A 302 17.31 -43.19 6.23
CA ASN A 302 18.45 -43.55 5.38
C ASN A 302 19.80 -43.43 6.09
N ASN A 303 19.92 -42.59 7.12
CA ASN A 303 21.16 -42.49 7.89
C ASN A 303 21.33 -43.68 8.87
N TYR A 304 20.24 -44.29 9.35
CA TYR A 304 20.31 -45.47 10.23
C TYR A 304 20.50 -46.81 9.50
N ILE A 305 20.34 -46.83 8.17
CA ILE A 305 20.48 -48.06 7.36
C ILE A 305 21.88 -48.16 6.72
N ASN A 306 22.66 -47.07 6.75
CA ASN A 306 24.00 -46.99 6.15
C ASN A 306 25.14 -46.89 7.20
N GLU A 307 24.84 -47.17 8.47
CA GLU A 307 25.82 -47.45 9.53
C GLU A 307 25.82 -48.95 9.85
#